data_AF-A0A9E8C5B2-F1
#
_entry.id   AF-A0A9E8C5B2-F1
#
_cell.length_a   1.000
_cell.length_b   1.000
_cell.length_c   1.000
_cell.angle_alpha   90.00
_cell.angle_beta   90.00
_cell.angle_gamma   90.00
#
_symmetry.space_group_name_H-M   'P 1'
#
loop_
_entity.id
_entity.type
_entity.pdbx_description
1 polymer ?
#
loop_
_entity_poly.entity_id
_entity_poly.type
_entity_poly.pdbx_seq_one_letter_code
_entity_poly.pdbx_strand_id
1 'polypeptide(L)'
;MRSDSLSFRRRSARGFTLLELMVTIAIISIMLVLVAPSFSDFLRKQRLLSAADSVASAIGQARTRALAQSAYVTIAPRSMGTGRTAGGCSRKGKTRTGSTTPRPTRCSTSTTRSPTG
;
A
#
# COMPACT_ATOMS: atom_id res chain seq x y z
N MET A 1 34.26 59.54 9.48
CA MET A 1 33.49 58.29 9.41
C MET A 1 32.05 58.62 9.73
N ARG A 2 31.24 58.78 8.69
CA ARG A 2 29.87 59.28 8.72
C ARG A 2 29.00 58.13 8.21
N SER A 3 27.90 57.87 8.91
CA SER A 3 26.75 57.06 8.44
C SER A 3 27.07 55.56 8.32
N ASP A 4 26.21 54.61 8.70
CA ASP A 4 24.77 54.55 8.54
C ASP A 4 24.11 53.86 9.74
N SER A 5 23.37 54.63 10.54
CA SER A 5 22.34 54.05 11.40
C SER A 5 21.23 53.57 10.47
N LEU A 6 21.23 52.26 10.19
CA LEU A 6 20.14 51.58 9.52
C LEU A 6 18.89 51.74 10.37
N SER A 7 18.19 52.83 10.09
CA SER A 7 16.88 53.15 10.60
C SER A 7 15.96 52.06 10.07
N PHE A 8 15.80 50.99 10.85
CA PHE A 8 14.77 49.99 10.64
C PHE A 8 13.44 50.71 10.82
N ARG A 9 12.98 51.31 9.72
CA ARG A 9 11.66 51.88 9.58
C ARG A 9 10.72 50.73 9.88
N ARG A 10 10.25 50.64 11.13
CA ARG A 10 9.22 49.69 11.54
C ARG A 10 8.03 49.99 10.64
N ARG A 11 7.91 49.21 9.56
CA ARG A 11 6.69 49.13 8.79
C ARG A 11 5.63 48.73 9.80
N SER A 12 4.62 49.57 9.95
CA SER A 12 3.52 49.31 10.88
C SER A 12 2.86 48.01 10.43
N ALA A 13 3.28 46.91 11.05
CA ALA A 13 2.66 45.61 10.89
C ALA A 13 1.33 45.71 11.63
N ARG A 14 0.25 45.90 10.87
CA ARG A 14 -1.10 45.80 11.41
C ARG A 14 -1.26 44.37 11.94
N GLY A 15 -1.39 44.23 13.25
CA GLY A 15 -1.63 42.94 13.90
C GLY A 15 -3.05 42.45 13.63
N PHE A 16 -3.22 41.13 13.64
CA PHE A 16 -4.53 40.47 13.59
C PHE A 16 -5.27 40.68 14.90
N THR A 17 -6.59 40.88 14.85
CA THR A 17 -7.41 40.98 16.06
C THR A 17 -7.68 39.59 16.64
N LEU A 18 -7.92 39.48 17.96
CA LEU A 18 -8.34 38.20 18.58
C LEU A 18 -9.63 37.68 17.95
N LEU A 19 -10.53 38.59 17.54
CA LEU A 19 -11.77 38.25 16.88
C LEU A 19 -11.54 37.63 15.51
N GLU A 20 -10.58 38.13 14.74
CA GLU A 20 -10.21 37.59 13.43
C GLU A 20 -9.66 36.16 13.54
N LEU A 21 -8.86 35.87 14.57
CA LEU A 21 -8.41 34.51 14.84
C LEU A 21 -9.59 33.58 15.21
N MET A 22 -10.51 34.04 16.06
CA MET A 22 -11.70 33.27 16.45
C MET A 22 -12.60 32.95 15.26
N VAL A 23 -12.83 33.93 14.38
CA VAL A 23 -13.67 33.73 13.19
C VAL A 23 -12.97 32.83 12.17
N THR A 24 -11.66 32.99 11.95
CA THR A 24 -10.91 32.13 11.02
C THR A 24 -10.90 30.66 11.45
N ILE A 25 -10.66 30.37 12.73
CA ILE A 25 -10.72 28.98 13.22
C ILE A 25 -12.14 28.40 13.14
N ALA A 26 -13.18 29.21 13.38
CA ALA A 26 -14.56 28.78 13.24
C ALA A 26 -14.86 28.36 11.79
N ILE A 27 -14.46 29.16 10.80
CA ILE A 27 -14.64 28.85 9.37
C ILE A 27 -13.83 27.61 8.98
N ILE A 28 -12.57 27.50 9.40
CA ILE A 28 -11.69 26.35 9.10
C ILE A 28 -12.30 25.05 9.64
N SER A 29 -12.88 25.07 10.85
CA SER A 29 -13.51 23.89 11.44
C SER A 29 -14.68 23.36 10.60
N ILE A 30 -15.51 24.26 10.07
CA ILE A 30 -16.65 23.91 9.20
C ILE A 30 -16.14 23.34 7.88
N MET A 31 -15.11 23.96 7.28
CA MET A 31 -14.51 23.44 6.03
C MET A 31 -13.88 22.06 6.21
N LEU A 32 -13.21 21.80 7.34
CA LEU A 32 -12.60 20.50 7.64
C LEU A 32 -13.61 19.35 7.63
N VAL A 33 -14.81 19.57 8.18
CA VAL A 33 -15.87 18.55 8.19
C VAL A 33 -16.26 18.14 6.77
N LEU A 34 -16.29 19.09 5.82
CA LEU A 34 -16.64 18.84 4.43
C LEU A 34 -15.46 18.24 3.62
N VAL A 35 -14.22 18.63 3.93
CA VAL A 35 -13.02 18.23 3.20
C VAL A 35 -12.50 16.84 3.64
N ALA A 36 -12.63 16.50 4.93
CA ALA A 36 -12.14 15.24 5.51
C ALA A 36 -12.52 13.95 4.74
N PRO A 37 -13.78 13.73 4.29
CA PRO A 37 -14.13 12.47 3.64
C PRO A 37 -13.34 12.20 2.35
N SER A 38 -13.00 13.24 1.57
CA SER A 38 -12.28 13.09 0.29
C SER A 38 -10.88 12.48 0.42
N PHE A 39 -10.20 12.69 1.56
CA PHE A 39 -8.89 12.07 1.80
C PHE A 39 -8.97 10.54 1.89
N SER A 40 -10.07 10.01 2.43
CA SER A 40 -10.25 8.57 2.56
C SER A 40 -10.42 7.89 1.20
N ASP A 41 -11.15 8.52 0.28
CA ASP A 41 -11.32 8.03 -1.09
C ASP A 41 -10.05 8.16 -1.92
N PHE A 42 -9.27 9.22 -1.73
CA PHE A 42 -7.95 9.33 -2.33
C PHE A 42 -7.03 8.17 -1.89
N LEU A 43 -6.99 7.86 -0.60
CA LEU A 43 -6.20 6.74 -0.09
C LEU A 43 -6.66 5.38 -0.65
N ARG A 44 -7.97 5.18 -0.81
CA ARG A 44 -8.53 3.98 -1.45
C ARG A 44 -8.08 3.87 -2.90
N LYS A 45 -8.16 4.96 -3.67
CA LYS A 45 -7.67 5.01 -5.06
C LYS A 45 -6.17 4.70 -5.14
N GLN A 46 -5.36 5.28 -4.25
CA GLN A 46 -3.92 5.00 -4.17
C GLN A 46 -3.63 3.51 -3.89
N ARG A 47 -4.40 2.88 -2.99
CA ARG A 47 -4.27 1.43 -2.73
C ARG A 47 -4.61 0.58 -3.95
N LEU A 48 -5.64 0.96 -4.73
CA LEU A 48 -6.01 0.25 -5.95
C LEU A 48 -4.93 0.38 -7.03
N LEU A 49 -4.38 1.58 -7.22
CA LEU A 49 -3.28 1.84 -8.14
C LEU A 49 -2.04 1.03 -7.74
N SER A 50 -1.64 1.09 -6.46
CA SER A 50 -0.51 0.33 -5.93
C SER A 50 -0.70 -1.19 -6.09
N ALA A 51 -1.92 -1.70 -5.87
CA ALA A 51 -2.22 -3.11 -6.12
C ALA A 51 -2.07 -3.47 -7.60
N ALA A 52 -2.55 -2.64 -8.52
CA ALA A 52 -2.39 -2.85 -9.96
C ALA A 52 -0.91 -2.84 -10.37
N ASP A 53 -0.12 -1.87 -9.88
CA ASP A 53 1.33 -1.79 -10.12
C ASP A 53 2.08 -3.01 -9.56
N SER A 54 1.67 -3.51 -8.40
CA SER A 54 2.26 -4.72 -7.81
C SER A 54 2.04 -5.96 -8.69
N VAL A 55 0.89 -6.06 -9.36
CA VAL A 55 0.59 -7.16 -10.29
C VAL A 55 1.37 -6.98 -11.59
N ALA A 56 1.40 -5.78 -12.15
CA ALA A 56 2.15 -5.48 -13.37
C ALA A 56 3.66 -5.79 -13.20
N SER A 57 4.24 -5.37 -12.07
CA SER A 57 5.64 -5.68 -11.74
C SER A 57 5.88 -7.17 -11.52
N ALA A 58 4.97 -7.89 -10.84
CA ALA A 58 5.07 -9.33 -10.66
C ALA A 58 5.04 -10.09 -12.00
N ILE A 59 4.20 -9.66 -12.95
CA ILE A 59 4.17 -10.21 -14.31
C ILE A 59 5.47 -9.94 -15.05
N GLY A 60 6.00 -8.71 -14.97
CA GLY A 60 7.29 -8.36 -15.54
C GLY A 60 8.42 -9.26 -15.03
N GLN A 61 8.48 -9.48 -13.72
CA GLN A 61 9.45 -10.38 -13.09
C GLN A 61 9.24 -11.85 -13.45
N ALA A 62 7.99 -12.32 -13.53
CA ALA A 62 7.71 -13.69 -13.94
C ALA A 62 8.14 -13.93 -15.38
N ARG A 63 7.91 -12.96 -16.28
CA ARG A 63 8.33 -13.03 -17.68
C ARG A 63 9.85 -13.11 -17.81
N THR A 64 10.61 -12.28 -17.08
CA THR A 64 12.08 -12.33 -17.12
C THR A 64 12.61 -13.67 -16.59
N ARG A 65 11.99 -14.22 -15.55
CA ARG A 65 12.33 -15.56 -15.02
C ARG A 65 11.99 -16.69 -15.99
N ALA A 66 10.82 -16.64 -16.63
CA ALA A 66 10.38 -17.63 -17.60
C ALA A 66 11.32 -17.68 -18.82
N LEU A 67 11.71 -16.51 -19.33
CA LEU A 67 12.68 -16.40 -20.42
C LEU A 67 14.07 -16.89 -20.01
N ALA A 68 14.55 -16.52 -18.82
CA ALA A 68 15.86 -16.94 -18.34
C ALA A 68 15.96 -18.45 -18.11
N GLN A 69 14.86 -19.11 -17.72
CA GLN A 69 14.83 -20.53 -17.37
C GLN A 69 14.24 -21.42 -18.48
N SER A 70 13.78 -20.84 -19.59
CA SER A 70 13.03 -21.55 -20.64
C SER A 70 11.89 -22.43 -20.07
N ALA A 71 11.24 -21.94 -19.01
CA ALA A 71 10.27 -22.69 -18.23
C ALA A 71 9.01 -21.85 -17.96
N TYR A 72 7.86 -22.50 -17.82
CA TYR A 72 6.60 -21.82 -17.52
C TYR A 72 6.56 -21.38 -16.06
N VAL A 73 6.28 -20.09 -15.83
CA VAL A 73 6.14 -19.50 -14.48
C VAL A 73 4.69 -19.09 -14.26
N THR A 74 4.09 -19.56 -13.17
CA THR A 74 2.70 -19.22 -12.78
C THR A 74 2.72 -18.25 -11.60
N ILE A 75 1.89 -17.20 -11.67
CA ILE A 75 1.71 -16.22 -10.59
C ILE A 75 0.39 -16.51 -9.90
N ALA A 76 0.41 -16.67 -8.57
CA ALA A 76 -0.79 -16.82 -7.76
C ALA A 76 -0.91 -15.63 -6.79
N PRO A 77 -2.11 -15.07 -6.61
CA PRO A 77 -2.32 -14.01 -5.63
C PRO A 77 -2.02 -14.55 -4.23
N ARG A 78 -1.17 -13.84 -3.48
CA ARG A 78 -0.92 -14.18 -2.08
C ARG A 78 -2.14 -13.75 -1.27
N SER A 79 -2.98 -14.71 -0.89
CA SER A 79 -4.13 -14.44 -0.03
C SER A 79 -3.62 -13.95 1.33
N MET A 80 -3.79 -12.65 1.59
CA MET A 80 -3.51 -12.06 2.89
C MET A 80 -4.75 -12.20 3.77
N GLY A 81 -5.04 -13.43 4.16
CA GLY A 81 -6.05 -13.77 5.16
C GLY A 81 -5.36 -14.13 6.47
N THR A 82 -5.62 -13.32 7.49
CA THR A 82 -5.63 -13.63 8.93
C THR A 82 -4.91 -14.91 9.38
N GLY A 83 -3.92 -14.72 10.27
CA GLY A 83 -3.11 -15.75 10.91
C GLY A 83 -3.70 -17.15 10.92
N ARG A 84 -3.19 -17.99 10.03
CA ARG A 84 -3.10 -19.42 10.27
C ARG A 84 -1.64 -19.72 10.58
N THR A 85 -1.34 -19.69 11.86
CA THR A 85 -0.31 -20.54 12.43
C THR A 85 -0.62 -22.00 12.09
N ALA A 86 0.45 -22.80 12.07
CA ALA A 86 0.49 -24.25 11.92
C ALA A 86 0.24 -24.82 10.52
N GLY A 87 1.25 -25.60 10.08
CA GLY A 87 1.23 -26.39 8.86
C GLY A 87 -0.01 -27.29 8.79
N GLY A 88 -0.90 -26.94 7.87
CA GLY A 88 -1.99 -27.81 7.47
C GLY A 88 -2.16 -27.73 5.97
N CYS A 89 -1.84 -28.81 5.27
CA CYS A 89 -2.32 -29.03 3.91
C CYS A 89 -3.84 -29.01 3.92
N SER A 90 -4.43 -27.87 3.56
CA SER A 90 -5.88 -27.77 3.40
C SER A 90 -6.27 -28.42 2.07
N ARG A 91 -6.53 -29.74 2.08
CA ARG A 91 -7.33 -30.38 1.03
C ARG A 91 -8.74 -29.79 1.09
N LYS A 92 -8.99 -28.68 0.38
CA LYS A 92 -10.35 -28.34 -0.01
C LYS A 92 -10.67 -29.08 -1.30
N GLY A 93 -11.19 -30.28 -1.16
CA GLY A 93 -12.03 -30.87 -2.19
C GLY A 93 -13.43 -30.27 -2.08
N LYS A 94 -13.79 -29.36 -2.99
CA LYS A 94 -15.17 -29.26 -3.46
C LYS A 94 -15.20 -28.72 -4.89
N THR A 95 -15.85 -29.53 -5.71
CA THR A 95 -15.79 -29.74 -7.16
C THR A 95 -16.67 -28.81 -7.99
N ARG A 96 -16.35 -28.73 -9.30
CA ARG A 96 -17.26 -28.68 -10.49
C ARG A 96 -17.09 -27.45 -11.38
N THR A 97 -16.08 -27.47 -12.24
CA THR A 97 -16.19 -26.98 -13.63
C THR A 97 -15.01 -27.56 -14.40
N GLY A 98 -15.27 -28.10 -15.60
CA GLY A 98 -14.33 -28.93 -16.34
C GLY A 98 -13.06 -28.21 -16.78
N SER A 99 -11.99 -28.33 -16.00
CA SER A 99 -10.62 -28.04 -16.45
C SER A 99 -9.83 -29.35 -16.50
N THR A 100 -9.50 -29.75 -17.72
CA THR A 100 -8.51 -30.78 -18.04
C THR A 100 -7.24 -30.53 -17.22
N THR A 101 -7.06 -31.30 -16.15
CA THR A 101 -5.86 -31.24 -15.32
C THR A 101 -4.89 -32.29 -15.83
N PRO A 102 -3.71 -31.95 -16.38
CA PRO A 102 -2.68 -32.95 -16.58
C PRO A 102 -2.07 -33.28 -15.22
N ARG A 103 -2.28 -34.55 -14.80
CA ARG A 103 -1.48 -35.36 -13.85
C ARG A 103 -1.21 -34.75 -12.46
N PRO A 104 -1.72 -35.35 -11.36
CA PRO A 104 -1.34 -34.93 -10.01
C PRO A 104 0.14 -35.27 -9.76
N THR A 105 1.01 -34.25 -9.76
CA THR A 105 2.36 -34.37 -9.20
C THR A 105 2.21 -34.62 -7.71
N ARG A 106 2.58 -35.83 -7.29
CA ARG A 106 2.64 -36.29 -5.91
C ARG A 106 3.34 -35.22 -5.05
N CYS A 107 2.66 -34.67 -4.05
CA CYS A 107 3.33 -33.88 -3.02
C CYS A 107 4.24 -34.83 -2.22
N SER A 108 5.53 -34.85 -2.57
CA SER A 108 6.57 -35.37 -1.69
C SER A 108 6.72 -34.39 -0.53
N THR A 109 6.27 -34.80 0.65
CA THR A 109 6.64 -34.18 1.91
C THR A 109 8.14 -34.39 2.14
N SER A 110 8.98 -33.44 1.73
CA SER A 110 10.33 -33.34 2.26
C SER A 110 10.24 -32.74 3.66
N THR A 111 9.92 -33.58 4.65
CA THR A 111 10.21 -33.27 6.05
C THR A 111 11.73 -33.22 6.17
N THR A 112 12.33 -32.04 5.96
CA THR A 112 13.70 -31.80 6.41
C THR A 112 13.65 -31.78 7.93
N ARG A 113 13.87 -32.94 8.53
CA ARG A 113 14.13 -33.09 9.97
C ARG A 113 15.43 -32.34 10.24
N SER A 114 15.35 -31.16 10.87
CA SER A 114 16.52 -30.53 11.48
C SER A 114 17.15 -31.53 12.47
N PRO A 115 18.44 -31.88 12.36
CA PRO A 115 19.10 -32.64 13.39
C PRO A 115 19.40 -31.70 14.56
N THR A 116 18.79 -31.98 15.70
CA THR A 116 19.35 -31.59 17.00
C THR A 116 20.62 -32.39 17.22
N GLY A 117 21.74 -31.70 17.38
CA GLY A 117 23.06 -32.22 17.76
C GLY A 117 23.99 -31.07 18.03
#